data_AF-A0A964ZWD3-F1
#
_entry.id   AF-A0A964ZWD3-F1
#
_cell.length_a   1.000
_cell.length_b   1.000
_cell.length_c   1.000
_cell.angle_alpha   90.00
_cell.angle_beta   90.00
_cell.angle_gamma   90.00
#
_symmetry.space_group_name_H-M   'P 1'
#
loop_
_entity.id
_entity.type
_entity.pdbx_description
1 polymer ?
#
loop_
_entity_poly.entity_id
_entity_poly.type
_entity_poly.pdbx_seq_one_letter_code
_entity_poly.pdbx_strand_id
1 'polypeptide(L)'
;MLFPGEWALAGDGQDTIVGSGYGSFGVRFDNSPAGVTIRADDRRVVADGFGNRDKLYGINAFVGSPFSDYIRGGPGNVTFGDAQAPTGGNDTYVGGQGYDTVVYFDTADKYRVSYDEVNFRATVTYLPAGTVDTLENIAEIRFRDSAQKLREMGRSTIEIFLSEGADKVSKNSLLPETLYKQWTHVRAGAGDDEVSWT
;
A
#
# COMPACT_ATOMS: atom_id res chain seq x y z
N MET A 1 15.68 3.25 18.16
CA MET A 1 15.45 1.92 17.55
C MET A 1 14.09 1.45 18.01
N LEU A 2 13.29 0.90 17.11
CA LEU A 2 11.93 0.40 17.38
C LEU A 2 11.91 -1.13 17.36
N PHE A 3 11.10 -1.71 18.25
CA PHE A 3 10.66 -3.10 18.23
C PHE A 3 9.36 -3.26 17.42
N PRO A 4 9.02 -4.48 16.97
CA PRO A 4 7.78 -4.71 16.23
C PRO A 4 6.54 -4.22 16.98
N GLY A 5 5.69 -3.45 16.29
CA GLY A 5 4.47 -2.84 16.83
C GLY A 5 4.68 -1.48 17.49
N GLU A 6 5.91 -1.00 17.61
CA GLU A 6 6.20 0.30 18.19
C GLU A 6 6.08 1.45 17.17
N TRP A 7 5.78 2.63 17.71
CA TRP A 7 5.69 3.88 16.97
C TRP A 7 6.72 4.89 17.49
N ALA A 8 7.43 5.55 16.59
CA ALA A 8 8.17 6.77 16.89
C ALA A 8 7.31 8.00 16.58
N LEU A 9 7.29 8.98 17.48
CA LEU A 9 6.83 10.33 17.15
C LEU A 9 8.04 11.12 16.66
N ALA A 10 8.03 11.54 15.40
CA ALA A 10 9.07 12.40 14.84
C ALA A 10 8.93 13.83 15.37
N GLY A 11 10.03 14.56 15.48
CA GLY A 11 10.05 15.92 16.00
C GLY A 11 10.99 16.81 15.20
N ASP A 12 11.31 17.98 15.77
CA ASP A 12 12.34 18.86 15.21
C ASP A 12 13.74 18.22 15.32
N GLY A 13 14.64 18.58 14.41
CA GLY A 13 15.98 18.02 14.28
C GLY A 13 16.14 17.11 13.06
N GLN A 14 17.35 16.58 12.88
CA GLN A 14 17.63 15.59 11.83
C GLN A 14 17.75 14.21 12.46
N ASP A 15 16.66 13.45 12.45
CA ASP A 15 16.59 12.18 13.14
C ASP A 15 16.98 11.00 12.23
N THR A 16 17.35 9.89 12.87
CA THR A 16 17.50 8.59 12.21
C THR A 16 16.64 7.57 12.93
N ILE A 17 15.56 7.16 12.29
CA ILE A 17 14.55 6.26 12.83
C ILE A 17 14.77 4.88 12.21
N VAL A 18 14.94 3.88 13.07
CA VAL A 18 15.30 2.51 12.68
C VAL A 18 14.37 1.52 13.34
N GLY A 19 13.57 0.82 12.52
CA GLY A 19 12.92 -0.45 12.85
C GLY A 19 13.82 -1.61 12.47
N SER A 20 13.92 -2.62 13.32
CA SER A 20 14.77 -3.79 13.09
C SER A 20 14.09 -5.09 13.49
N GLY A 21 14.30 -6.14 12.70
CA GLY A 21 13.62 -7.43 12.85
C GLY A 21 12.42 -7.58 11.91
N TYR A 22 11.62 -8.62 12.15
CA TYR A 22 10.40 -8.88 11.39
C TYR A 22 9.20 -8.22 12.07
N GLY A 23 8.37 -7.53 11.30
CA GLY A 23 7.12 -6.95 11.78
C GLY A 23 6.86 -5.58 11.20
N SER A 24 5.95 -4.85 11.87
CA SER A 24 5.60 -3.48 11.52
C SER A 24 6.26 -2.50 12.47
N PHE A 25 6.81 -1.42 11.93
CA PHE A 25 7.47 -0.35 12.67
C PHE A 25 6.92 0.98 12.19
N GLY A 26 6.37 1.74 13.11
CA GLY A 26 5.62 2.95 12.83
C GLY A 26 6.41 4.23 13.05
N VAL A 27 6.14 5.23 12.22
CA VAL A 27 6.51 6.62 12.49
C VAL A 27 5.28 7.51 12.35
N ARG A 28 5.17 8.50 13.22
CA ARG A 28 4.08 9.48 13.20
C ARG A 28 4.62 10.90 13.18
N PHE A 29 3.93 11.77 12.45
CA PHE A 29 4.25 13.19 12.28
C PHE A 29 3.11 14.08 12.79
N ASP A 30 2.34 13.62 13.78
CA ASP A 30 1.10 14.28 14.24
C ASP A 30 1.31 15.72 14.75
N ASN A 31 2.52 16.02 15.23
CA ASN A 31 2.92 17.31 15.79
C ASN A 31 3.70 18.18 14.79
N SER A 32 3.91 17.72 13.56
CA SER A 32 4.60 18.49 12.52
C SER A 32 3.81 19.76 12.20
N PRO A 33 4.44 20.94 12.18
CA PRO A 33 3.73 22.21 12.02
C PRO A 33 3.39 22.54 10.55
N ALA A 34 3.73 21.64 9.61
CA ALA A 34 3.42 21.73 8.19
C ALA A 34 3.35 20.32 7.57
N GLY A 35 2.87 20.25 6.33
CA GLY A 35 2.78 19.00 5.57
C GLY A 35 4.14 18.33 5.37
N VAL A 36 4.15 17.00 5.45
CA VAL A 36 5.36 16.19 5.36
C VAL A 36 5.50 15.54 3.99
N THR A 37 6.76 15.32 3.58
CA THR A 37 7.10 14.58 2.37
C THR A 37 8.01 13.42 2.72
N ILE A 38 7.48 12.20 2.66
CA ILE A 38 8.18 10.97 3.02
C ILE A 38 8.46 10.13 1.78
N ARG A 39 9.69 9.68 1.65
CA ARG A 39 10.20 8.80 0.59
C ARG A 39 10.82 7.58 1.24
N ALA A 40 9.98 6.66 1.72
CA ALA A 40 10.45 5.43 2.36
C ALA A 40 11.14 4.49 1.36
N ASP A 41 10.78 4.56 0.08
CA ASP A 41 11.48 3.94 -1.05
C ASP A 41 12.96 4.37 -1.16
N ASP A 42 13.26 5.59 -0.70
CA ASP A 42 14.59 6.20 -0.69
C ASP A 42 15.10 6.43 0.75
N ARG A 43 14.48 5.77 1.74
CA ARG A 43 14.90 5.76 3.15
C ARG A 43 15.04 7.16 3.79
N ARG A 44 14.21 8.13 3.37
CA ARG A 44 14.30 9.50 3.86
C ARG A 44 12.97 10.22 4.03
N VAL A 45 12.98 11.19 4.92
CA VAL A 45 11.98 12.26 5.01
C VAL A 45 12.58 13.47 4.31
N VAL A 46 11.92 13.93 3.25
CA VAL A 46 12.35 15.08 2.44
C VAL A 46 11.99 16.39 3.11
N ALA A 47 10.84 16.42 3.79
CA ALA A 47 10.37 17.50 4.64
C ALA A 47 9.58 16.89 5.80
N ASP A 48 10.00 17.18 7.03
CA ASP A 48 9.43 16.71 8.31
C ASP A 48 8.41 17.71 8.90
N GLY A 49 8.19 18.83 8.22
CA GLY A 49 7.36 19.94 8.68
C GLY A 49 8.11 20.96 9.56
N PHE A 50 9.25 20.60 10.15
CA PHE A 50 10.10 21.50 10.97
C PHE A 50 11.20 22.18 10.15
N GLY A 51 11.43 21.73 8.92
CA GLY A 51 12.44 22.27 8.01
C GLY A 51 13.71 21.42 7.95
N ASN A 52 13.70 20.23 8.56
CA ASN A 52 14.80 19.28 8.51
C ASN A 52 14.43 18.05 7.69
N ARG A 53 15.32 17.05 7.76
CA ARG A 53 15.28 15.81 6.98
C ARG A 53 15.68 14.66 7.86
N ASP A 54 14.77 13.73 8.05
CA ASP A 54 15.05 12.48 8.76
C ASP A 54 15.46 11.36 7.82
N LYS A 55 16.03 10.30 8.40
CA LYS A 55 16.34 9.04 7.72
C LYS A 55 15.51 7.91 8.31
N LEU A 56 15.03 7.03 7.44
CA LEU A 56 14.15 5.93 7.80
C LEU A 56 14.73 4.58 7.36
N TYR A 57 14.80 3.63 8.29
CA TYR A 57 15.24 2.26 8.01
C TYR A 57 14.24 1.27 8.58
N GLY A 58 13.74 0.35 7.75
CA GLY A 58 12.82 -0.70 8.19
C GLY A 58 11.42 -0.22 8.60
N ILE A 59 11.05 1.03 8.29
CA ILE A 59 9.74 1.62 8.62
C ILE A 59 8.73 1.28 7.54
N ASN A 60 7.55 0.80 7.94
CA ASN A 60 6.47 0.38 7.05
C ASN A 60 5.07 0.76 7.57
N ALA A 61 4.97 1.56 8.62
CA ALA A 61 3.74 2.17 9.06
C ALA A 61 3.94 3.69 9.24
N PHE A 62 3.01 4.49 8.69
CA PHE A 62 3.15 5.94 8.61
C PHE A 62 1.86 6.63 9.01
N VAL A 63 1.94 7.56 9.95
CA VAL A 63 0.90 8.57 10.19
C VAL A 63 1.46 9.92 9.79
N GLY A 64 0.72 10.62 8.94
CA GLY A 64 1.07 11.95 8.46
C GLY A 64 0.93 13.04 9.51
N SER A 65 1.02 14.28 9.05
CA SER A 65 0.71 15.47 9.81
C SER A 65 -0.79 15.82 9.72
N PRO A 66 -1.24 16.88 10.40
CA PRO A 66 -2.59 17.44 10.19
C PRO A 66 -2.79 18.19 8.86
N PHE A 67 -1.75 18.30 8.03
CA PHE A 67 -1.72 19.08 6.79
C PHE A 67 -1.62 18.16 5.57
N SER A 68 -1.61 18.73 4.37
CA SER A 68 -1.51 17.95 3.14
C SER A 68 -0.13 17.30 3.01
N ASP A 69 -0.10 15.98 3.08
CA ASP A 69 1.12 15.20 3.06
C ASP A 69 1.35 14.47 1.73
N TYR A 70 2.60 14.11 1.48
CA TYR A 70 2.97 13.15 0.46
C TYR A 70 3.77 12.02 1.11
N ILE A 71 3.26 10.81 1.10
CA ILE A 71 3.93 9.64 1.69
C ILE A 71 4.04 8.54 0.63
N ARG A 72 5.28 8.22 0.26
CA ARG A 72 5.59 7.07 -0.59
C ARG A 72 6.20 5.96 0.25
N GLY A 73 5.51 4.82 0.26
CA GLY A 73 5.95 3.58 0.85
C GLY A 73 7.17 2.98 0.14
N GLY A 74 7.77 2.00 0.81
CA GLY A 74 8.96 1.30 0.33
C GLY A 74 8.64 -0.05 -0.33
N PRO A 75 9.61 -0.97 -0.36
CA PRO A 75 9.33 -2.36 -0.72
C PRO A 75 8.61 -3.08 0.43
N GLY A 76 7.64 -3.93 0.09
CA GLY A 76 6.88 -4.74 1.05
C GLY A 76 5.61 -4.03 1.55
N ASN A 77 4.81 -4.74 2.34
CA ASN A 77 3.51 -4.23 2.78
C ASN A 77 3.66 -2.96 3.64
N VAL A 78 3.00 -1.88 3.22
CA VAL A 78 2.97 -0.61 3.94
C VAL A 78 1.58 -0.31 4.50
N THR A 79 1.52 0.29 5.69
CA THR A 79 0.29 0.85 6.26
C THR A 79 0.41 2.37 6.37
N PHE A 80 -0.60 3.08 5.88
CA PHE A 80 -0.75 4.53 6.06
C PHE A 80 -1.95 4.82 6.94
N GLY A 81 -1.86 5.86 7.76
CA GLY A 81 -2.93 6.28 8.66
C GLY A 81 -3.06 5.38 9.90
N ASP A 82 -4.00 5.75 10.76
CA ASP A 82 -4.27 5.11 12.05
C ASP A 82 -5.78 5.31 12.37
N ALA A 83 -6.43 4.28 12.90
CA ALA A 83 -7.88 4.30 13.14
C ALA A 83 -8.31 5.24 14.28
N GLN A 84 -7.35 5.68 15.09
CA GLN A 84 -7.50 6.53 16.27
C GLN A 84 -6.95 7.95 16.03
N ALA A 85 -6.21 8.18 14.95
CA ALA A 85 -5.62 9.47 14.63
C ALA A 85 -6.19 10.02 13.31
N PRO A 86 -7.03 11.06 13.35
CA PRO A 86 -7.45 11.71 12.12
C PRO A 86 -6.26 12.44 11.48
N THR A 87 -5.90 12.07 10.25
CA THR A 87 -5.07 12.93 9.40
C THR A 87 -5.97 13.98 8.74
N GLY A 88 -5.45 15.19 8.62
CA GLY A 88 -6.13 16.31 7.97
C GLY A 88 -5.51 16.60 6.61
N GLY A 89 -5.97 17.64 5.92
CA GLY A 89 -5.41 18.01 4.61
C GLY A 89 -5.80 17.07 3.47
N ASN A 90 -5.22 17.31 2.30
CA ASN A 90 -5.42 16.51 1.09
C ASN A 90 -4.15 15.69 0.85
N ASP A 91 -4.17 14.43 1.26
CA ASP A 91 -2.96 13.61 1.29
C ASP A 91 -2.72 12.87 -0.01
N THR A 92 -1.47 12.51 -0.27
CA THR A 92 -1.10 11.57 -1.32
C THR A 92 -0.35 10.38 -0.73
N TYR A 93 -0.97 9.21 -0.78
CA TYR A 93 -0.38 7.95 -0.34
C TYR A 93 -0.03 7.07 -1.54
N VAL A 94 1.24 6.70 -1.64
CA VAL A 94 1.76 5.84 -2.72
C VAL A 94 2.31 4.56 -2.11
N GLY A 95 1.65 3.42 -2.30
CA GLY A 95 1.98 2.16 -1.60
C GLY A 95 3.38 1.60 -1.90
N GLY A 96 3.70 1.47 -3.19
CA GLY A 96 4.92 0.81 -3.63
C GLY A 96 4.68 -0.65 -4.03
N GLN A 97 5.53 -1.57 -3.57
CA GLN A 97 5.39 -3.01 -3.81
C GLN A 97 4.78 -3.67 -2.58
N GLY A 98 3.88 -4.64 -2.73
CA GLY A 98 3.32 -5.40 -1.61
C GLY A 98 1.87 -5.03 -1.30
N TYR A 99 1.29 -5.63 -0.27
CA TYR A 99 -0.10 -5.38 0.11
C TYR A 99 -0.20 -4.10 0.96
N ASP A 100 -0.43 -2.98 0.29
CA ASP A 100 -0.46 -1.67 0.91
C ASP A 100 -1.87 -1.29 1.38
N THR A 101 -1.98 -0.77 2.59
CA THR A 101 -3.25 -0.44 3.24
C THR A 101 -3.28 1.02 3.68
N VAL A 102 -4.40 1.70 3.44
CA VAL A 102 -4.67 3.03 4.02
C VAL A 102 -5.79 2.88 5.05
N VAL A 103 -5.57 3.40 6.24
CA VAL A 103 -6.51 3.33 7.37
C VAL A 103 -7.10 4.70 7.63
N TYR A 104 -8.43 4.77 7.56
CA TYR A 104 -9.22 5.94 7.90
C TYR A 104 -9.89 5.77 9.26
N PHE A 105 -9.88 6.87 10.03
CA PHE A 105 -10.31 6.85 11.43
C PHE A 105 -11.82 6.72 11.63
N ASP A 106 -12.64 7.12 10.64
CA ASP A 106 -14.10 7.14 10.75
C ASP A 106 -14.78 5.95 10.04
N THR A 107 -16.10 5.85 10.16
CA THR A 107 -16.90 4.82 9.48
C THR A 107 -17.03 5.09 7.98
N ALA A 108 -17.22 4.04 7.19
CA ALA A 108 -17.22 4.13 5.72
C ALA A 108 -18.26 5.12 5.15
N ASP A 109 -19.39 5.33 5.84
CA ASP A 109 -20.44 6.29 5.44
C ASP A 109 -19.97 7.75 5.43
N LYS A 110 -18.83 8.05 6.08
CA LYS A 110 -18.21 9.39 6.08
C LYS A 110 -17.30 9.62 4.89
N TYR A 111 -17.05 8.60 4.07
CA TYR A 111 -16.13 8.69 2.95
C TYR A 111 -16.84 8.41 1.63
N ARG A 112 -16.34 9.05 0.58
CA ARG A 112 -16.67 8.70 -0.80
C ARG A 112 -15.39 8.24 -1.49
N VAL A 113 -15.39 7.00 -1.95
CA VAL A 113 -14.26 6.41 -2.70
C VAL A 113 -14.61 6.36 -4.18
N SER A 114 -13.71 6.87 -5.02
CA SER A 114 -13.70 6.63 -6.46
C SER A 114 -12.40 5.92 -6.82
N TYR A 115 -12.48 4.82 -7.56
CA TYR A 115 -11.32 4.02 -7.92
C TYR A 115 -11.19 3.87 -9.44
N ASP A 116 -10.03 4.22 -9.96
CA ASP A 116 -9.60 3.99 -11.33
C ASP A 116 -8.71 2.74 -11.35
N GLU A 117 -9.32 1.62 -11.74
CA GLU A 117 -8.68 0.30 -11.85
C GLU A 117 -7.55 0.28 -12.88
N VAL A 118 -7.65 1.08 -13.94
CA VAL A 118 -6.68 1.10 -15.04
C VAL A 118 -5.38 1.76 -14.60
N ASN A 119 -5.51 2.87 -13.88
CA ASN A 119 -4.36 3.65 -13.39
C ASN A 119 -3.95 3.29 -11.96
N PHE A 120 -4.63 2.32 -11.33
CA PHE A 120 -4.44 1.94 -9.93
C PHE A 120 -4.47 3.13 -8.98
N ARG A 121 -5.40 4.06 -9.21
CA ARG A 121 -5.52 5.32 -8.46
C ARG A 121 -6.90 5.44 -7.85
N ALA A 122 -6.98 5.77 -6.56
CA ALA A 122 -8.23 6.14 -5.92
C ALA A 122 -8.22 7.61 -5.49
N THR A 123 -9.40 8.20 -5.42
CA THR A 123 -9.65 9.44 -4.67
C THR A 123 -10.60 9.12 -3.53
N VAL A 124 -10.24 9.52 -2.32
CA VAL A 124 -11.07 9.34 -1.12
C VAL A 124 -11.44 10.72 -0.57
N THR A 125 -12.72 11.03 -0.57
CA THR A 125 -13.23 12.29 -0.01
C THR A 125 -13.80 12.05 1.38
N TYR A 126 -13.29 12.77 2.38
CA TYR A 126 -13.91 12.82 3.70
C TYR A 126 -15.06 13.83 3.68
N LEU A 127 -16.29 13.34 3.73
CA LEU A 127 -17.50 14.13 3.52
C LEU A 127 -17.70 15.27 4.54
N PRO A 128 -17.38 15.10 5.85
CA PRO A 128 -17.56 16.16 6.85
C PRO A 128 -16.65 17.38 6.63
N ALA A 129 -15.40 17.18 6.20
CA ALA A 129 -14.42 18.26 6.03
C ALA A 129 -14.22 18.67 4.57
N GLY A 130 -14.64 17.83 3.60
CA GLY A 130 -14.43 18.04 2.18
C GLY A 130 -12.98 17.83 1.72
N THR A 131 -12.11 17.28 2.58
CA THR A 131 -10.74 16.92 2.19
C THR A 131 -10.74 15.74 1.22
N VAL A 132 -9.74 15.70 0.35
CA VAL A 132 -9.62 14.72 -0.71
C VAL A 132 -8.21 14.16 -0.75
N ASP A 133 -8.10 12.87 -0.51
CA ASP A 133 -6.85 12.14 -0.63
C ASP A 133 -6.73 11.50 -2.00
N THR A 134 -5.49 11.39 -2.47
CA THR A 134 -5.10 10.59 -3.64
C THR A 134 -4.35 9.35 -3.17
N LEU A 135 -4.85 8.19 -3.56
CA LEU A 135 -4.20 6.91 -3.30
C LEU A 135 -3.66 6.34 -4.61
N GLU A 136 -2.38 5.98 -4.65
CA GLU A 136 -1.76 5.32 -5.79
C GLU A 136 -1.17 4.00 -5.36
N ASN A 137 -1.43 2.95 -6.14
CA ASN A 137 -0.92 1.62 -5.83
C ASN A 137 -1.25 1.20 -4.38
N ILE A 138 -2.52 1.30 -3.98
CA ILE A 138 -3.01 0.84 -2.67
C ILE A 138 -3.89 -0.39 -2.88
N ALA A 139 -3.70 -1.43 -2.06
CA ALA A 139 -4.45 -2.69 -2.14
C ALA A 139 -5.80 -2.60 -1.43
N GLU A 140 -5.82 -1.97 -0.25
CA GLU A 140 -6.98 -1.97 0.63
C GLU A 140 -7.14 -0.63 1.33
N ILE A 141 -8.39 -0.18 1.46
CA ILE A 141 -8.80 0.88 2.36
C ILE A 141 -9.47 0.22 3.56
N ARG A 142 -9.12 0.64 4.78
CA ARG A 142 -9.80 0.25 6.01
C ARG A 142 -10.47 1.46 6.62
N PHE A 143 -11.74 1.31 6.93
CA PHE A 143 -12.52 2.23 7.74
C PHE A 143 -12.66 1.64 9.15
N ARG A 144 -13.24 2.42 10.07
CA ARG A 144 -13.49 1.97 11.44
C ARG A 144 -14.36 0.71 11.53
N ASP A 145 -15.29 0.55 10.61
CA ASP A 145 -16.34 -0.48 10.64
C ASP A 145 -16.26 -1.50 9.51
N SER A 146 -15.40 -1.26 8.50
CA SER A 146 -15.35 -2.07 7.28
C SER A 146 -14.03 -1.90 6.54
N ALA A 147 -13.82 -2.71 5.51
CA ALA A 147 -12.69 -2.57 4.60
C ALA A 147 -13.18 -2.68 3.16
N GLN A 148 -12.55 -1.90 2.27
CA GLN A 148 -12.78 -1.93 0.84
C GLN A 148 -11.46 -2.33 0.16
N LYS A 149 -11.46 -3.50 -0.47
CA LYS A 149 -10.38 -3.87 -1.39
C LYS A 149 -10.49 -3.04 -2.65
N LEU A 150 -9.35 -2.47 -3.07
CA LEU A 150 -9.22 -1.75 -4.34
C LEU A 150 -8.64 -2.66 -5.41
N ARG A 151 -7.56 -3.37 -5.08
CA ARG A 151 -6.92 -4.34 -5.98
C ARG A 151 -6.61 -5.62 -5.25
N GLU A 152 -6.76 -6.72 -5.96
CA GLU A 152 -6.21 -7.99 -5.50
C GLU A 152 -4.69 -7.96 -5.74
N MET A 153 -3.92 -7.80 -4.66
CA MET A 153 -2.46 -7.91 -4.70
C MET A 153 -2.06 -9.27 -4.12
N GLY A 154 -1.89 -10.24 -5.01
CA GLY A 154 -1.53 -11.62 -4.67
C GLY A 154 -2.71 -12.60 -4.78
N ARG A 155 -2.57 -13.52 -5.75
CA ARG A 155 -3.44 -14.69 -6.04
C ARG A 155 -4.87 -14.40 -6.48
N SER A 156 -5.05 -13.66 -7.57
CA SER A 156 -6.05 -14.10 -8.55
C SER A 156 -5.51 -15.40 -9.17
N THR A 157 -5.92 -16.56 -8.64
CA THR A 157 -5.58 -17.82 -9.29
C THR A 157 -6.47 -17.98 -10.50
N ILE A 158 -5.89 -17.82 -11.69
CA ILE A 158 -6.49 -18.38 -12.89
C ILE A 158 -6.25 -19.88 -12.79
N GLU A 159 -7.31 -20.65 -12.58
CA GLU A 159 -7.26 -22.11 -12.70
C GLU A 159 -7.53 -22.48 -14.15
N ILE A 160 -6.53 -23.08 -14.79
CA ILE A 160 -6.65 -23.63 -16.13
C ILE A 160 -6.67 -25.15 -16.00
N PHE A 161 -7.74 -25.77 -16.50
CA PHE A 161 -7.88 -27.21 -16.59
C PHE A 161 -7.46 -27.65 -17.98
N LEU A 162 -6.39 -28.45 -18.07
CA LEU A 162 -6.04 -29.14 -19.31
C LEU A 162 -7.05 -30.27 -19.56
N SER A 163 -7.12 -30.70 -20.82
CA SER A 163 -8.04 -31.73 -21.26
C SER A 163 -7.68 -33.09 -20.65
N GLU A 164 -8.54 -34.11 -20.80
CA GLU A 164 -8.17 -35.48 -20.40
C GLU A 164 -7.11 -36.12 -21.32
N GLY A 165 -6.82 -35.51 -22.47
CA GLY A 165 -5.78 -35.94 -23.41
C GLY A 165 -4.41 -35.35 -23.08
N ALA A 166 -3.39 -35.67 -23.90
CA ALA A 166 -2.07 -35.06 -23.77
C ALA A 166 -2.06 -33.63 -24.35
N ASP A 167 -1.77 -32.64 -23.51
CA ASP A 167 -1.74 -31.23 -23.88
C ASP A 167 -0.31 -30.66 -23.91
N LYS A 168 -0.07 -29.74 -24.86
CA LYS A 168 1.18 -28.98 -24.93
C LYS A 168 0.88 -27.49 -24.90
N VAL A 169 1.25 -26.84 -23.81
CA VAL A 169 0.87 -25.45 -23.54
C VAL A 169 2.06 -24.58 -23.13
N SER A 170 2.01 -23.32 -23.55
CA SER A 170 3.01 -22.29 -23.24
C SER A 170 2.35 -21.05 -22.64
N LYS A 171 3.12 -20.21 -21.94
CA LYS A 171 2.65 -18.94 -21.37
C LYS A 171 1.82 -18.11 -22.37
N ASN A 172 2.31 -17.99 -23.61
CA ASN A 172 1.70 -17.16 -24.64
C ASN A 172 0.44 -17.78 -25.27
N SER A 173 0.27 -19.10 -25.17
CA SER A 173 -0.94 -19.79 -25.64
C SER A 173 -2.04 -19.89 -24.57
N LEU A 174 -1.67 -19.77 -23.28
CA LEU A 174 -2.57 -19.96 -22.15
C LEU A 174 -3.25 -18.67 -21.69
N LEU A 175 -2.56 -17.53 -21.80
CA LEU A 175 -3.01 -16.27 -21.22
C LEU A 175 -2.80 -15.11 -22.19
N PRO A 176 -3.74 -14.15 -22.26
CA PRO A 176 -3.44 -12.84 -22.83
C PRO A 176 -2.36 -12.14 -22.00
N GLU A 177 -1.51 -11.33 -22.65
CA GLU A 177 -0.35 -10.68 -22.02
C GLU A 177 -0.70 -9.82 -20.79
N THR A 178 -1.93 -9.29 -20.76
CA THR A 178 -2.48 -8.52 -19.64
C THR A 178 -2.55 -9.31 -18.33
N LEU A 179 -2.53 -10.64 -18.40
CA LEU A 179 -2.62 -11.54 -17.24
C LEU A 179 -1.27 -12.14 -16.82
N TYR A 180 -0.16 -11.82 -17.49
CA TYR A 180 1.18 -12.36 -17.15
C TYR A 180 1.71 -11.98 -15.76
N LYS A 181 1.09 -11.00 -15.11
CA LYS A 181 1.46 -10.57 -13.75
C LYS A 181 0.64 -11.26 -12.66
N GLN A 182 -0.26 -12.18 -13.04
CA GLN A 182 -1.09 -12.95 -12.11
C GLN A 182 -0.51 -14.35 -11.87
N TRP A 183 -0.71 -14.89 -10.67
CA TRP A 183 -0.36 -16.28 -10.36
C TRP A 183 -1.34 -17.22 -11.06
N THR A 184 -0.84 -18.08 -11.95
CA THR A 184 -1.68 -19.04 -12.69
C THR A 184 -1.42 -20.45 -12.18
N HIS A 185 -2.48 -21.17 -11.83
CA HIS A 185 -2.42 -22.60 -11.55
C HIS A 185 -2.87 -23.36 -12.79
N VAL A 186 -1.97 -24.13 -13.36
CA VAL A 186 -2.29 -25.07 -14.43
C VAL A 186 -2.47 -26.44 -13.80
N ARG A 187 -3.65 -27.03 -13.97
CA ARG A 187 -3.93 -28.41 -13.58
C ARG A 187 -3.79 -29.27 -14.83
N ALA A 188 -2.74 -30.09 -14.83
CA ALA A 188 -2.57 -31.16 -15.80
C ALA A 188 -3.77 -32.12 -15.74
N GLY A 189 -4.19 -32.57 -16.90
CA GLY A 189 -5.23 -33.58 -17.04
C GLY A 189 -4.66 -34.99 -16.83
N ALA A 190 -5.38 -35.99 -17.35
CA ALA A 190 -4.97 -37.39 -17.20
C ALA A 190 -3.88 -37.82 -18.20
N GLY A 191 -3.62 -37.02 -19.24
CA GLY A 191 -2.61 -37.29 -20.27
C GLY A 191 -1.19 -36.87 -19.88
N ASP A 192 -0.23 -37.25 -20.72
CA ASP A 192 1.17 -36.81 -20.61
C ASP A 192 1.30 -35.35 -21.06
N ASP A 193 1.14 -34.42 -20.13
CA ASP A 193 1.12 -32.98 -20.41
C ASP A 193 2.51 -32.34 -20.39
N GLU A 194 2.70 -31.35 -21.27
CA GLU A 194 3.89 -30.50 -21.32
C GLU A 194 3.50 -29.04 -21.09
N VAL A 195 3.92 -28.48 -19.95
CA VAL A 195 3.68 -27.07 -19.59
C VAL A 195 5.02 -26.32 -19.55
N SER A 196 5.21 -25.38 -20.47
CA SER A 196 6.44 -24.58 -20.55
C SER A 196 6.22 -23.11 -20.12
N TRP A 197 7.10 -22.64 -19.22
CA TRP A 197 7.09 -21.31 -18.61
C TRP A 197 8.30 -20.45 -19.00
N THR A 198 8.80 -20.60 -20.23
CA THR A 198 9.83 -19.73 -20.81
C THR A 198 9.22 -18.50 -21.47
#